data_AF-A0A4Y2V7Z1-F1
#
_entry.id   AF-A0A4Y2V7Z1-F1
#
_cell.length_a   1.000
_cell.length_b   1.000
_cell.length_c   1.000
_cell.angle_alpha   90.00
_cell.angle_beta   90.00
_cell.angle_gamma   90.00
#
_symmetry.space_group_name_H-M   'P 1'
#
loop_
_entity.id
_entity.type
_entity.pdbx_description
1 polymer ?
#
loop_
_entity_poly.entity_id
_entity_poly.type
_entity_poly.pdbx_seq_one_letter_code
_entity_poly.pdbx_strand_id
1 'polypeptide(L)'
;MVTRTRAFCPETIFFAPTMTEVGAVRIPPYNFSYPHLWFAMCDRTFGLEVLKPVTDSATKFNYIVSNLQPEADAIVRDFIINPDAVDPCAVIKTQLIQKSGESSQQEIRKLLSGEKLGDRKLSELLRAMNHRAASHNVPKELMLDLFL
;
A
#
# COMPACT_ATOMS: atom_id res chain seq x y z
N MET A 1 -36.00 -15.21 69.39
CA MET A 1 -34.75 -15.42 68.62
C MET A 1 -35.16 -15.84 67.21
N VAL A 2 -35.11 -14.92 66.25
CA VAL A 2 -35.51 -15.18 64.85
C VAL A 2 -34.26 -15.27 64.01
N THR A 3 -34.06 -16.44 63.41
CA THR A 3 -32.92 -16.79 62.57
C THR A 3 -33.03 -16.03 61.24
N ARG A 4 -32.07 -15.15 60.97
CA ARG A 4 -32.03 -14.34 59.74
C ARG A 4 -31.36 -15.15 58.63
N THR A 5 -32.16 -15.88 57.86
CA THR A 5 -31.71 -16.59 56.66
C THR A 5 -31.33 -15.57 55.58
N ARG A 6 -30.06 -15.60 55.18
CA ARG A 6 -29.48 -14.80 54.09
C ARG A 6 -30.03 -15.34 52.77
N ALA A 7 -30.85 -14.56 52.06
CA ALA A 7 -31.25 -14.90 50.70
C ALA A 7 -30.03 -14.71 49.77
N PHE A 8 -29.54 -15.83 49.23
CA PHE A 8 -28.57 -15.89 48.15
C PHE A 8 -29.33 -15.71 46.83
N CYS A 9 -29.09 -14.63 46.09
CA CYS A 9 -29.59 -14.49 44.72
C CYS A 9 -28.66 -15.25 43.76
N PRO A 10 -29.17 -16.03 42.79
CA PRO A 10 -28.33 -16.77 41.87
C PRO A 10 -27.78 -15.86 40.76
N GLU A 11 -26.55 -16.15 40.37
CA GLU A 11 -25.76 -15.47 39.35
C GLU A 11 -26.53 -15.35 38.02
N THR A 12 -26.83 -14.13 37.59
CA THR A 12 -27.01 -13.86 36.17
C THR A 12 -25.63 -13.57 35.62
N ILE A 13 -24.99 -14.58 35.03
CA ILE A 13 -23.80 -14.37 34.21
C ILE A 13 -24.25 -13.54 33.01
N PHE A 14 -24.10 -12.22 33.13
CA PHE A 14 -24.19 -11.32 31.99
C PHE A 14 -22.99 -11.63 31.11
N PHE A 15 -23.20 -12.47 30.10
CA PHE A 15 -22.24 -12.67 29.03
C PHE A 15 -22.23 -11.38 28.20
N ALA A 16 -21.52 -10.36 28.70
CA ALA A 16 -21.13 -9.23 27.87
C ALA A 16 -20.40 -9.84 26.68
N PRO A 17 -20.78 -9.54 25.42
CA PRO A 17 -19.97 -9.94 24.29
C PRO A 17 -18.58 -9.39 24.58
N THR A 18 -17.59 -10.27 24.67
CA THR A 18 -16.19 -9.88 24.78
C THR A 18 -15.97 -8.94 23.61
N MET A 19 -15.76 -7.65 23.91
CA MET A 19 -15.48 -6.64 22.91
C MET A 19 -14.17 -7.07 22.28
N THR A 20 -14.29 -7.87 21.23
CA THR A 20 -13.14 -8.34 20.46
C THR A 20 -12.57 -7.05 19.94
N GLU A 21 -11.40 -6.68 20.46
CA GLU A 21 -10.68 -5.52 19.97
C GLU A 21 -10.40 -5.83 18.49
N VAL A 22 -11.28 -5.33 17.62
CA VAL A 22 -11.14 -5.49 16.17
C VAL A 22 -9.90 -4.71 15.84
N GLY A 23 -8.76 -5.42 15.73
CA GLY A 23 -7.47 -4.81 15.48
C GLY A 23 -7.57 -3.85 14.31
N ALA A 24 -7.26 -2.57 14.52
CA ALA A 24 -7.40 -1.56 13.49
C ALA A 24 -6.70 -2.01 12.20
N VAL A 25 -7.33 -1.79 11.05
CA VAL A 25 -6.73 -2.01 9.73
C VAL A 25 -5.36 -1.33 9.68
N ARG A 26 -4.28 -2.12 9.56
CA ARG A 26 -2.91 -1.62 9.42
C ARG A 26 -2.43 -1.81 7.99
N ILE A 27 -2.37 -0.71 7.26
CA ILE A 27 -1.73 -0.66 5.95
C ILE A 27 -0.29 -0.20 6.18
N PRO A 28 0.72 -0.85 5.58
CA PRO A 28 2.10 -0.37 5.66
C PRO A 28 2.24 0.99 4.96
N PRO A 29 3.28 1.78 5.29
CA PRO A 29 3.57 3.01 4.57
C PRO A 29 3.79 2.74 3.08
N TYR A 30 3.38 3.68 2.24
CA TYR A 30 3.57 3.58 0.79
C TYR A 30 5.04 3.36 0.41
N ASN A 31 5.27 2.49 -0.57
CA ASN A 31 6.60 2.16 -1.06
C ASN A 31 6.72 2.40 -2.56
N PHE A 32 7.46 3.45 -2.90
CA PHE A 32 7.74 3.84 -4.29
C PHE A 32 8.42 2.78 -5.13
N SER A 33 9.13 1.83 -4.51
CA SER A 33 9.85 0.76 -5.20
C SER A 33 8.93 -0.39 -5.63
N TYR A 34 7.75 -0.53 -5.01
CA TYR A 34 6.81 -1.61 -5.34
C TYR A 34 5.36 -1.13 -5.24
N PRO A 35 4.95 -0.17 -6.07
CA PRO A 35 3.61 0.41 -6.01
C PRO A 35 2.52 -0.67 -6.21
N HIS A 36 2.73 -1.59 -7.16
CA HIS A 36 1.82 -2.70 -7.43
C HIS A 36 1.62 -3.61 -6.22
N LEU A 37 2.70 -3.98 -5.54
CA LEU A 37 2.64 -4.82 -4.33
C LEU A 37 1.90 -4.10 -3.21
N TRP A 38 2.17 -2.81 -3.04
CA TRP A 38 1.51 -2.01 -2.01
C TRP A 38 0.00 -1.94 -2.22
N PHE A 39 -0.46 -1.63 -3.44
CA PHE A 39 -1.90 -1.63 -3.73
C PHE A 39 -2.54 -3.02 -3.59
N ALA A 40 -1.83 -4.10 -3.95
CA ALA A 40 -2.33 -5.46 -3.72
C ALA A 40 -2.48 -5.76 -2.21
N MET A 41 -1.56 -5.28 -1.37
CA MET A 41 -1.68 -5.40 0.09
C MET A 41 -2.88 -4.60 0.62
N CYS A 42 -3.13 -3.39 0.11
CA CYS A 42 -4.34 -2.63 0.46
C CYS A 42 -5.61 -3.41 0.12
N ASP A 43 -5.71 -3.95 -1.10
CA ASP A 43 -6.87 -4.72 -1.58
C ASP A 43 -7.12 -5.95 -0.68
N ARG A 44 -6.05 -6.67 -0.28
CA ARG A 44 -6.15 -7.80 0.65
C ARG A 44 -6.66 -7.36 2.03
N THR A 45 -6.11 -6.28 2.57
CA THR A 45 -6.47 -5.76 3.89
C THR A 45 -7.93 -5.31 3.94
N PHE A 46 -8.43 -4.68 2.87
CA PHE A 46 -9.85 -4.29 2.78
C PHE A 46 -10.81 -5.47 2.70
N GLY A 47 -10.36 -6.61 2.18
CA GLY A 47 -11.12 -7.84 2.06
C GLY A 47 -10.98 -8.83 3.23
N LEU A 48 -10.24 -8.51 4.28
CA LEU A 48 -10.11 -9.38 5.45
C LEU A 48 -11.46 -9.48 6.19
N GLU A 49 -12.06 -10.66 6.20
CA GLU A 49 -13.35 -10.94 6.88
C GLU A 49 -13.26 -10.96 8.42
N VAL A 50 -12.06 -11.19 8.96
CA VAL A 50 -11.77 -11.15 10.40
C VAL A 50 -11.91 -9.72 10.95
N LEU A 51 -11.74 -8.73 10.08
CA LEU A 51 -12.10 -7.33 10.32
C LEU A 51 -13.43 -7.09 9.59
N LYS A 52 -14.27 -6.16 10.04
CA LYS A 52 -15.44 -5.79 9.23
C LYS A 52 -14.92 -5.30 7.86
N PRO A 53 -15.25 -5.95 6.72
CA PRO A 53 -14.65 -5.61 5.44
C PRO A 53 -14.89 -4.15 5.10
N VAL A 54 -13.85 -3.48 4.60
CA VAL A 54 -13.98 -2.09 4.15
C VAL A 54 -14.52 -2.13 2.73
N THR A 55 -15.84 -1.97 2.59
CA THR A 55 -16.52 -2.02 1.29
C THR A 55 -16.74 -0.64 0.68
N ASP A 56 -16.84 0.39 1.52
CA ASP A 56 -17.10 1.77 1.10
C ASP A 56 -15.88 2.39 0.41
N SER A 57 -16.12 2.99 -0.76
CA SER A 57 -15.07 3.56 -1.61
C SER A 57 -14.40 4.77 -0.96
N ALA A 58 -15.18 5.64 -0.31
CA ALA A 58 -14.64 6.81 0.39
C ALA A 58 -13.74 6.39 1.57
N THR A 59 -14.14 5.35 2.30
CA THR A 59 -13.33 4.79 3.38
C THR A 59 -12.02 4.20 2.86
N LYS A 60 -12.04 3.43 1.77
CA LYS A 60 -10.81 2.91 1.12
C LYS A 60 -9.88 4.04 0.69
N PHE A 61 -10.45 5.09 0.10
CA PHE A 61 -9.70 6.27 -0.34
C PHE A 61 -8.99 6.94 0.84
N ASN A 62 -9.70 7.20 1.94
CA ASN A 62 -9.11 7.79 3.14
C ASN A 62 -7.98 6.93 3.72
N TYR A 63 -8.13 5.60 3.71
CA TYR A 63 -7.07 4.69 4.12
C TYR A 63 -5.84 4.77 3.22
N ILE A 64 -6.03 4.83 1.90
CA ILE A 64 -4.92 4.97 0.95
C ILE A 64 -4.18 6.28 1.21
N VAL A 65 -4.88 7.41 1.19
CA VAL A 65 -4.30 8.75 1.38
C VAL A 65 -3.57 8.86 2.73
N SER A 66 -4.15 8.32 3.80
CA SER A 66 -3.52 8.38 5.15
C SER A 66 -2.22 7.56 5.27
N ASN A 67 -1.93 6.68 4.32
CA ASN A 67 -0.73 5.84 4.31
C ASN A 67 0.26 6.20 3.20
N LEU A 68 -0.02 7.26 2.43
CA LEU A 68 0.92 7.82 1.47
C LEU A 68 2.08 8.52 2.19
N GLN A 69 3.23 8.56 1.51
CA GLN A 69 4.37 9.36 1.93
C GLN A 69 4.25 10.77 1.32
N PRO A 70 4.87 11.81 1.90
CA PRO A 70 4.77 13.19 1.40
C PRO A 70 5.11 13.35 -0.09
N GLU A 71 6.06 12.56 -0.59
CA GLU A 71 6.45 12.55 -2.00
C GLU A 71 5.34 11.98 -2.89
N ALA A 72 4.56 11.00 -2.40
CA ALA A 72 3.42 10.45 -3.11
C ALA A 72 2.23 11.41 -3.06
N ASP A 73 1.99 12.06 -1.92
CA ASP A 73 0.97 13.10 -1.77
C ASP A 73 1.18 14.24 -2.77
N ALA A 74 2.44 14.63 -2.99
CA ALA A 74 2.77 15.66 -3.97
C ALA A 74 2.39 15.26 -5.41
N ILE A 75 2.51 13.97 -5.76
CA ILE A 75 2.18 13.46 -7.10
C ILE A 75 0.67 13.47 -7.34
N VAL A 76 -0.12 13.12 -6.32
CA VAL A 76 -1.59 12.98 -6.45
C VAL A 76 -2.37 14.10 -5.78
N ARG A 77 -1.71 15.21 -5.43
CA ARG A 77 -2.28 16.34 -4.70
C ARG A 77 -3.62 16.80 -5.24
N ASP A 78 -3.70 17.02 -6.55
CA ASP A 78 -4.91 17.57 -7.17
C ASP A 78 -6.10 16.60 -7.04
N PHE A 79 -5.84 15.29 -7.06
CA PHE A 79 -6.85 14.25 -6.85
C PHE A 79 -7.28 14.12 -5.38
N ILE A 80 -6.39 14.46 -4.44
CA ILE A 80 -6.70 14.50 -3.01
C ILE A 80 -7.57 15.73 -2.69
N ILE A 81 -7.20 16.90 -3.22
CA ILE A 81 -7.90 18.16 -2.95
C ILE A 81 -9.27 18.20 -3.62
N ASN A 82 -9.36 17.67 -4.84
CA ASN A 82 -10.58 17.71 -5.64
C ASN A 82 -10.90 16.32 -6.23
N PRO A 83 -11.49 15.41 -5.42
CA PRO A 83 -11.83 14.07 -5.87
C PRO A 83 -13.09 14.08 -6.74
N ASP A 84 -12.98 14.57 -7.97
CA ASP A 84 -14.07 14.60 -8.97
C ASP A 84 -14.26 13.25 -9.70
N ALA A 85 -13.43 12.26 -9.38
CA ALA A 85 -13.44 10.97 -10.04
C ALA A 85 -14.54 10.05 -9.50
N VAL A 86 -15.21 9.33 -10.41
CA VAL A 86 -16.16 8.25 -10.08
C VAL A 86 -15.47 7.13 -9.29
N ASP A 87 -14.16 6.92 -9.48
CA ASP A 87 -13.31 6.02 -8.69
C ASP A 87 -11.96 6.68 -8.34
N PRO A 88 -11.90 7.43 -7.23
CA PRO A 88 -10.69 8.13 -6.81
C PRO A 88 -9.50 7.20 -6.53
N CYS A 89 -9.77 5.98 -6.04
CA CYS A 89 -8.73 4.99 -5.72
C CYS A 89 -8.05 4.47 -6.99
N ALA A 90 -8.82 4.17 -8.03
CA ALA A 90 -8.27 3.71 -9.31
C ALA A 90 -7.40 4.79 -9.98
N VAL A 91 -7.80 6.06 -9.88
CA VAL A 91 -7.04 7.18 -10.44
C VAL A 91 -5.71 7.36 -9.71
N ILE A 92 -5.72 7.42 -8.37
CA ILE A 92 -4.48 7.52 -7.56
C ILE A 92 -3.55 6.33 -7.85
N LYS A 93 -4.09 5.11 -7.90
CA LYS A 93 -3.34 3.89 -8.22
C LYS A 93 -2.62 4.01 -9.57
N THR A 94 -3.34 4.43 -10.60
CA THR A 94 -2.78 4.60 -11.95
C THR A 94 -1.67 5.64 -11.97
N GLN A 95 -1.90 6.82 -11.38
CA GLN A 95 -0.94 7.92 -11.38
C GLN A 95 0.36 7.57 -10.63
N LEU A 96 0.24 6.98 -9.45
CA LEU A 96 1.40 6.59 -8.65
C LEU A 96 2.22 5.48 -9.33
N ILE A 97 1.56 4.48 -9.91
CA ILE A 97 2.24 3.43 -10.67
C ILE A 97 2.97 4.01 -11.88
N GLN A 98 2.31 4.88 -12.65
CA GLN A 98 2.90 5.51 -13.82
C GLN A 98 4.14 6.33 -13.45
N LYS A 99 4.04 7.18 -12.42
CA LYS A 99 5.16 8.03 -12.00
C LYS A 99 6.33 7.24 -11.45
N SER A 100 6.09 6.18 -10.68
CA SER A 100 7.15 5.24 -10.27
C SER A 100 7.81 4.55 -11.47
N GLY A 101 7.02 4.22 -12.51
CA GLY A 101 7.52 3.66 -13.76
C GLY A 101 8.41 4.61 -14.55
N GLU A 102 7.97 5.85 -14.74
CA GLU A 102 8.75 6.90 -15.41
C GLU A 102 10.09 7.15 -14.70
N SER A 103 10.07 7.27 -13.36
CA SER A 103 11.28 7.44 -12.55
C SER A 103 12.25 6.26 -12.71
N SER A 104 11.72 5.04 -12.70
CA SER A 104 12.53 3.83 -12.89
C SER A 104 13.15 3.73 -14.28
N GLN A 105 12.39 4.09 -15.31
CA GLN A 105 12.88 4.17 -16.69
C GLN A 105 13.99 5.21 -16.82
N GLN A 106 13.82 6.39 -16.24
CA GLN A 106 14.85 7.43 -16.24
C GLN A 106 16.12 6.96 -15.54
N GLU A 107 16.00 6.29 -14.39
CA GLU A 107 17.17 5.76 -13.69
C GLU A 107 17.88 4.67 -14.50
N ILE A 108 17.13 3.78 -15.17
CA ILE A 108 17.70 2.80 -16.10
C ILE A 108 18.47 3.50 -17.23
N ARG A 109 17.90 4.54 -17.86
CA ARG A 109 18.59 5.31 -18.91
C ARG A 109 19.87 5.97 -18.41
N LYS A 110 19.87 6.51 -17.18
CA LYS A 110 21.08 7.07 -16.55
C LYS A 110 22.15 6.03 -16.25
N LEU A 111 21.73 4.82 -15.89
CA LEU A 111 22.65 3.70 -15.74
C LEU A 111 23.25 3.32 -17.10
N LEU A 112 22.45 3.28 -18.17
CA LEU A 112 22.92 2.99 -19.52
C LEU A 112 23.87 4.07 -20.08
N SER A 113 23.65 5.34 -19.77
CA SER A 113 24.50 6.44 -20.24
C SER A 113 25.86 6.54 -19.53
N GLY A 114 26.13 5.66 -18.55
CA GLY A 114 27.36 5.69 -17.77
C GLY A 114 27.38 6.73 -16.64
N GLU A 115 26.35 7.57 -16.50
CA GLU A 115 26.28 8.68 -15.51
C GLU A 115 26.40 8.18 -14.07
N LYS A 116 26.00 6.93 -13.80
CA LYS A 116 26.03 6.29 -12.47
C LYS A 116 26.95 5.06 -12.39
N LEU A 117 27.74 4.75 -13.44
CA LEU A 117 28.42 3.45 -13.50
C LEU A 117 29.61 3.32 -12.53
N GLY A 118 30.46 4.34 -12.41
CA GLY A 118 31.68 4.27 -11.59
C GLY A 118 32.40 2.91 -11.72
N ASP A 119 32.80 2.31 -10.59
CA ASP A 119 33.42 0.98 -10.52
C ASP A 119 32.41 -0.17 -10.28
N ARG A 120 31.10 0.03 -10.47
CA ARG A 120 30.10 -1.01 -10.16
C ARG A 120 30.27 -2.22 -11.07
N LYS A 121 30.29 -3.42 -10.47
CA LYS A 121 30.36 -4.68 -11.21
C LYS A 121 29.12 -4.85 -12.10
N LEU A 122 29.33 -5.23 -13.36
CA LEU A 122 28.27 -5.42 -14.37
C LEU A 122 27.13 -6.34 -13.90
N SER A 123 27.43 -7.36 -13.08
CA SER A 123 26.43 -8.25 -12.51
C SER A 123 25.47 -7.56 -11.51
N GLU A 124 25.98 -6.60 -10.73
CA GLU A 124 25.15 -5.84 -9.79
C GLU A 124 24.26 -4.83 -10.51
N LEU A 125 24.78 -4.25 -11.59
CA LEU A 125 24.04 -3.37 -12.49
C LEU A 125 22.84 -4.11 -13.11
N LEU A 126 23.11 -5.27 -13.73
CA LEU A 126 22.10 -6.14 -14.31
C LEU A 126 21.02 -6.53 -13.29
N ARG A 127 21.42 -6.89 -12.07
CA ARG A 127 20.47 -7.24 -11.01
C ARG A 127 19.59 -6.05 -10.64
N ALA A 128 20.17 -4.86 -10.47
CA ALA A 128 19.43 -3.66 -10.11
C ALA A 128 18.43 -3.24 -11.20
N MET A 129 18.82 -3.35 -12.48
CA MET A 129 17.96 -3.02 -13.61
C MET A 129 16.78 -4.00 -13.75
N ASN A 130 17.07 -5.31 -13.73
CA ASN A 130 16.03 -6.34 -13.79
C ASN A 130 15.02 -6.20 -12.65
N HIS A 131 15.52 -5.90 -11.46
CA HIS A 131 14.68 -5.67 -10.29
C HIS A 131 13.71 -4.50 -10.49
N ARG A 132 14.22 -3.34 -10.94
CA ARG A 132 13.39 -2.16 -11.22
C ARG A 132 12.39 -2.42 -12.34
N ALA A 133 12.80 -3.16 -13.37
CA ALA A 133 11.91 -3.47 -14.48
C ALA A 133 10.72 -4.33 -14.05
N ALA A 134 10.97 -5.33 -13.20
CA ALA A 134 9.91 -6.19 -12.66
C ALA A 134 8.93 -5.42 -11.77
N SER A 135 9.42 -4.51 -10.91
CA SER A 135 8.56 -3.80 -9.96
C SER A 135 7.66 -2.74 -10.58
N HIS A 136 8.07 -2.19 -11.74
CA HIS A 136 7.43 -1.03 -12.35
C HIS A 136 6.90 -1.27 -13.77
N ASN A 137 6.86 -2.52 -14.22
CA ASN A 137 6.43 -2.90 -15.57
C ASN A 137 7.18 -2.12 -16.66
N VAL A 138 8.50 -1.99 -16.50
CA VAL A 138 9.34 -1.29 -17.48
C VAL A 138 9.43 -2.14 -18.75
N PRO A 139 9.24 -1.55 -19.95
CA PRO A 139 9.37 -2.26 -21.22
C PRO A 139 10.71 -3.00 -21.32
N LYS A 140 10.68 -4.28 -21.72
CA LYS A 140 11.89 -5.12 -21.83
C LYS A 140 12.84 -4.59 -22.90
N GLU A 141 12.31 -3.87 -23.88
CA GLU A 141 13.05 -3.21 -24.95
C GLU A 141 14.12 -2.27 -24.38
N LEU A 142 13.80 -1.52 -23.31
CA LEU A 142 14.76 -0.65 -22.62
C LEU A 142 15.90 -1.42 -21.92
N MET A 143 15.73 -2.72 -21.67
CA MET A 143 16.79 -3.57 -21.12
C MET A 143 17.66 -4.21 -22.21
N LEU A 144 17.17 -4.31 -23.44
CA LEU A 144 17.90 -4.92 -24.56
C LEU A 144 18.95 -3.96 -25.16
N ASP A 145 18.76 -2.65 -25.03
CA ASP A 145 19.75 -1.61 -25.37
C ASP A 145 21.09 -1.75 -24.59
N LEU A 146 21.18 -2.66 -23.63
CA LEU A 146 22.39 -2.96 -22.85
C LEU A 146 23.41 -3.84 -23.59
N PHE A 147 22.98 -4.56 -24.63
CA PHE A 147 23.78 -5.60 -25.29
C PHE A 147 24.12 -5.32 -26.76
N LEU A 148 23.82 -4.10 -27.25
CA LEU A 148 24.14 -3.60 -28.58
C LEU A 148 25.09 -2.41 -28.49
#